data_AF-A0A9E2MHW3-F1
#
_entry.id   AF-A0A9E2MHW3-F1
#
_cell.length_a   1.000
_cell.length_b   1.000
_cell.length_c   1.000
_cell.angle_alpha   90.00
_cell.angle_beta   90.00
_cell.angle_gamma   90.00
#
_symmetry.space_group_name_H-M   'P 1'
#
loop_
_entity.id
_entity.type
_entity.pdbx_description
1 polymer ?
#
loop_
_entity_poly.entity_id
_entity_poly.type
_entity_poly.pdbx_seq_one_letter_code
_entity_poly.pdbx_strand_id
1 'polypeptide(L)'
;SYYQFQALIKPSPDNIQELYLKSLEYLGLNLKEHDIRFVEDNWESPTLGAWGLGWEVWLNGMEVTQFTYFQQVGGIACDPVAVEITYGTERLAMYLQGVDSVFDIVWNENEHGKTLYRDIHKESEIEFSKYNFEVADTAMLFADFNAKAKECKRALEAGLPLPAYDLCMMASNTFNTLDARKAVSQTERANYILHIRELSKGCAELYKAQEAERLERVKA
;
A
#
# COMPACT_ATOMS: atom_id res chain seq x y z
N SER A 1 11.84 -0.93 -3.90
CA SER A 1 10.36 -0.86 -3.92
C SER A 1 9.83 -1.96 -4.83
N TYR A 2 8.58 -2.37 -4.62
CA TYR A 2 7.93 -3.44 -5.38
C TYR A 2 6.57 -2.95 -5.94
N TYR A 3 5.98 -3.74 -6.82
CA TYR A 3 4.74 -3.43 -7.52
C TYR A 3 3.55 -4.19 -6.94
N GLN A 4 2.59 -3.44 -6.41
CA GLN A 4 1.26 -3.96 -6.11
C GLN A 4 0.32 -3.69 -7.28
N PHE A 5 -0.54 -4.65 -7.59
CA PHE A 5 -1.75 -4.37 -8.35
C PHE A 5 -2.90 -4.25 -7.34
N GLN A 6 -3.59 -3.12 -7.36
CA GLN A 6 -4.66 -2.82 -6.40
C GLN A 6 -6.03 -2.87 -7.07
N ALA A 7 -6.95 -3.63 -6.50
CA ALA A 7 -8.36 -3.56 -6.83
C ALA A 7 -9.16 -3.16 -5.59
N LEU A 8 -9.96 -2.11 -5.69
CA LEU A 8 -10.88 -1.68 -4.64
C LEU A 8 -12.30 -1.66 -5.22
N ILE A 9 -13.21 -2.44 -4.63
CA ILE A 9 -14.60 -2.55 -5.07
C ILE A 9 -15.51 -2.19 -3.91
N LYS A 10 -16.37 -1.19 -4.13
CA LYS A 10 -17.32 -0.69 -3.13
C LYS A 10 -18.72 -0.53 -3.78
N PRO A 11 -19.76 -1.24 -3.30
CA PRO A 11 -19.75 -2.27 -2.25
C PRO A 11 -19.02 -3.55 -2.68
N SER A 12 -18.61 -4.37 -1.70
CA SER A 12 -18.07 -5.71 -1.97
C SER A 12 -19.13 -6.61 -2.65
N PRO A 13 -18.80 -7.28 -3.78
CA PRO A 13 -19.71 -8.20 -4.44
C PRO A 13 -19.69 -9.59 -3.77
N ASP A 14 -20.84 -10.29 -3.81
CA ASP A 14 -21.00 -11.60 -3.18
C ASP A 14 -20.05 -12.68 -3.75
N ASN A 15 -19.62 -12.54 -5.00
CA ASN A 15 -18.77 -13.50 -5.70
C ASN A 15 -17.31 -13.01 -5.86
N ILE A 16 -16.82 -12.16 -4.97
CA ILE A 16 -15.48 -11.56 -5.08
C ILE A 16 -14.33 -12.59 -5.16
N GLN A 17 -14.42 -13.72 -4.43
CA GLN A 17 -13.41 -14.78 -4.51
C GLN A 17 -13.41 -15.46 -5.89
N GLU A 18 -14.58 -15.64 -6.50
CA GLU A 18 -14.70 -16.19 -7.86
C GLU A 18 -14.08 -15.23 -8.89
N LEU A 19 -14.32 -13.92 -8.76
CA LEU A 19 -13.74 -12.90 -9.64
C LEU A 19 -12.21 -12.89 -9.55
N TYR A 20 -11.65 -13.03 -8.35
CA TYR A 20 -10.21 -13.15 -8.13
C TYR A 20 -9.62 -14.43 -8.73
N LEU A 21 -10.25 -15.58 -8.50
CA LEU A 21 -9.76 -16.84 -9.09
C LEU A 21 -9.80 -16.77 -10.63
N LYS A 22 -10.85 -16.17 -11.20
CA LYS A 22 -10.93 -15.89 -12.64
C LYS A 22 -9.84 -14.95 -13.13
N SER A 23 -9.42 -13.96 -12.33
CA SER A 23 -8.30 -13.10 -12.73
C SER A 23 -6.97 -13.85 -12.73
N LEU A 24 -6.76 -14.81 -11.80
CA LEU A 24 -5.59 -15.68 -11.84
C LEU A 24 -5.60 -16.61 -13.08
N GLU A 25 -6.74 -17.21 -13.40
CA GLU A 25 -6.90 -18.01 -14.63
C GLU A 25 -6.62 -17.17 -15.89
N TYR A 26 -7.09 -15.93 -15.91
CA TYR A 26 -6.86 -15.00 -17.01
C TYR A 26 -5.38 -14.67 -17.21
N LEU A 27 -4.59 -14.63 -16.12
CA LEU A 27 -3.14 -14.47 -16.16
C LEU A 27 -2.39 -15.74 -16.63
N GLY A 28 -3.09 -16.87 -16.79
CA GLY A 28 -2.52 -18.14 -17.25
C GLY A 28 -2.23 -19.16 -16.15
N LEU A 29 -2.65 -18.91 -14.90
CA LEU A 29 -2.53 -19.92 -13.83
C LEU A 29 -3.56 -21.03 -14.00
N ASN A 30 -3.10 -22.29 -14.03
CA ASN A 30 -3.99 -23.44 -13.97
C ASN A 30 -4.32 -23.79 -12.51
N LEU A 31 -5.44 -23.29 -12.00
CA LEU A 31 -5.82 -23.46 -10.59
C LEU A 31 -5.92 -24.92 -10.12
N LYS A 32 -6.05 -25.90 -11.03
CA LYS A 32 -6.09 -27.33 -10.69
C LYS A 32 -4.72 -27.92 -10.36
N GLU A 33 -3.66 -27.28 -10.83
CA GLU A 33 -2.27 -27.71 -10.63
C GLU A 33 -1.61 -27.00 -9.43
N HIS A 34 -2.30 -26.02 -8.84
CA HIS A 34 -1.79 -25.23 -7.72
C HIS A 34 -2.65 -25.42 -6.46
N ASP A 35 -2.00 -25.51 -5.32
CA ASP A 35 -2.63 -25.48 -4.00
C ASP A 35 -2.89 -24.02 -3.61
N ILE A 36 -4.14 -23.59 -3.72
CA ILE A 36 -4.60 -22.24 -3.36
C ILE A 36 -5.35 -22.30 -2.04
N ARG A 37 -4.89 -21.52 -1.06
CA ARG A 37 -5.49 -21.46 0.27
C ARG A 37 -5.82 -20.03 0.65
N PHE A 38 -7.01 -19.83 1.19
CA PHE A 38 -7.42 -18.60 1.84
C PHE A 38 -7.23 -18.79 3.35
N VAL A 39 -6.20 -18.15 3.90
CA VAL A 39 -5.86 -18.21 5.32
C VAL A 39 -6.38 -16.94 5.97
N GLU A 40 -7.20 -17.07 7.01
CA GLU A 40 -7.77 -15.91 7.71
C GLU A 40 -6.66 -15.07 8.32
N ASP A 41 -6.63 -13.78 7.96
CA ASP A 41 -5.71 -12.80 8.53
C ASP A 41 -6.37 -11.41 8.54
N ASN A 42 -6.49 -10.83 9.72
CA ASN A 42 -7.12 -9.53 9.89
C ASN A 42 -6.08 -8.43 9.68
N TRP A 43 -6.45 -7.44 8.87
CA TRP A 43 -5.55 -6.34 8.53
C TRP A 43 -5.80 -5.13 9.41
N GLU A 44 -4.72 -4.53 9.92
CA GLU A 44 -4.75 -3.25 10.62
C GLU A 44 -3.63 -2.34 10.10
N SER A 45 -3.97 -1.08 9.82
CA SER A 45 -3.02 0.01 9.62
C SER A 45 -3.24 1.10 10.67
N PRO A 46 -2.45 1.09 11.76
CA PRO A 46 -2.58 2.07 12.83
C PRO A 46 -2.40 3.51 12.35
N THR A 47 -1.48 3.76 11.39
CA THR A 47 -1.21 5.09 10.83
C THR A 47 -2.35 5.63 9.99
N LEU A 48 -3.18 4.77 9.39
CA LEU A 48 -4.38 5.17 8.63
C LEU A 48 -5.65 5.13 9.49
N GLY A 49 -5.56 4.68 10.75
CA GLY A 49 -6.72 4.40 11.59
C GLY A 49 -7.70 3.43 10.90
N ALA A 50 -7.17 2.51 10.11
CA ALA A 50 -7.91 1.62 9.24
C ALA A 50 -7.76 0.17 9.69
N TRP A 51 -8.82 -0.60 9.60
CA TRP A 51 -8.80 -2.03 9.88
C TRP A 51 -9.90 -2.76 9.08
N GLY A 52 -9.69 -4.04 8.85
CA GLY A 52 -10.61 -4.89 8.11
C GLY A 52 -10.43 -6.38 8.42
N LEU A 53 -11.47 -7.15 8.12
CA LEU A 53 -11.39 -8.60 8.12
C LEU A 53 -10.79 -9.06 6.80
N GLY A 54 -10.07 -10.17 6.76
CA GLY A 54 -9.33 -10.50 5.55
C GLY A 54 -8.87 -11.94 5.43
N TRP A 55 -8.24 -12.19 4.29
CA TRP A 55 -7.53 -13.44 4.01
C TRP A 55 -6.22 -13.13 3.32
N GLU A 56 -5.17 -13.81 3.75
CA GLU A 56 -4.00 -14.03 2.93
C GLU A 56 -4.30 -15.17 1.94
N VAL A 57 -3.97 -14.96 0.67
CA VAL A 57 -4.04 -16.02 -0.34
C VAL A 57 -2.66 -16.59 -0.59
N TRP A 58 -2.52 -17.86 -0.25
CA TRP A 58 -1.30 -18.63 -0.43
C TRP A 58 -1.42 -19.51 -1.67
N LEU A 59 -0.44 -19.40 -2.57
CA LEU A 59 -0.29 -20.20 -3.78
C LEU A 59 0.95 -21.07 -3.61
N ASN A 60 0.81 -22.39 -3.55
CA ASN A 60 1.94 -23.34 -3.41
C ASN A 60 2.92 -22.98 -2.28
N GLY A 61 2.40 -22.51 -1.14
CA GLY A 61 3.22 -22.19 0.03
C GLY A 61 3.87 -20.80 0.03
N MET A 62 3.51 -19.91 -0.89
CA MET A 62 3.89 -18.49 -0.87
C MET A 62 2.64 -17.61 -0.90
N GLU A 63 2.58 -16.63 -0.02
CA GLU A 63 1.53 -15.60 -0.02
C GLU A 63 1.65 -14.74 -1.30
N VAL A 64 0.59 -14.64 -2.11
CA VAL A 64 0.59 -13.90 -3.38
C VAL A 64 -0.43 -12.77 -3.43
N THR A 65 -1.40 -12.73 -2.51
CA THR A 65 -2.45 -11.71 -2.51
C THR A 65 -3.03 -11.54 -1.10
N GLN A 66 -3.39 -10.30 -0.75
CA GLN A 66 -4.18 -9.98 0.44
C GLN A 66 -5.61 -9.58 0.05
N PHE A 67 -6.59 -10.12 0.75
CA PHE A 67 -7.97 -9.63 0.78
C PHE A 67 -8.23 -8.85 2.06
N THR A 68 -8.85 -7.68 1.94
CA THR A 68 -9.27 -6.86 3.10
C THR A 68 -10.67 -6.30 2.89
N TYR A 69 -11.57 -6.58 3.82
CA TYR A 69 -12.93 -6.03 3.89
C TYR A 69 -12.92 -4.91 4.91
N PHE A 70 -12.76 -3.68 4.44
CA PHE A 70 -12.60 -2.52 5.31
C PHE A 70 -13.83 -2.30 6.18
N GLN A 71 -13.63 -2.38 7.50
CA GLN A 71 -14.64 -2.04 8.49
C GLN A 71 -14.51 -0.58 8.93
N GLN A 72 -13.27 -0.06 8.93
CA GLN A 72 -12.98 1.33 9.28
C GLN A 72 -11.82 1.86 8.44
N VAL A 73 -11.90 3.13 8.03
CA VAL A 73 -10.80 3.87 7.38
C VAL A 73 -10.77 5.29 7.95
N GLY A 74 -9.60 5.78 8.36
CA GLY A 74 -9.49 7.12 8.96
C GLY A 74 -10.32 7.29 10.22
N GLY A 75 -10.56 6.21 10.97
CA GLY A 75 -11.46 6.23 12.13
C GLY A 75 -12.96 6.27 11.82
N ILE A 76 -13.34 6.25 10.53
CA ILE A 76 -14.73 6.30 10.07
C ILE A 76 -15.18 4.89 9.68
N ALA A 77 -16.33 4.46 10.20
CA ALA A 77 -16.94 3.18 9.83
C ALA A 77 -17.28 3.15 8.33
N CYS A 78 -16.98 2.04 7.67
CA CYS A 78 -17.24 1.87 6.24
C CYS A 78 -18.66 1.34 6.01
N ASP A 79 -19.49 2.16 5.36
CA ASP A 79 -20.82 1.77 4.89
C ASP A 79 -21.07 2.33 3.48
N PRO A 80 -21.29 1.49 2.45
CA PRO A 80 -21.12 0.03 2.49
C PRO A 80 -19.64 -0.39 2.63
N VAL A 81 -19.41 -1.62 3.08
CA VAL A 81 -18.07 -2.24 3.17
C VAL A 81 -17.44 -2.31 1.77
N ALA A 82 -16.19 -1.84 1.67
CA ALA A 82 -15.36 -2.01 0.49
C ALA A 82 -14.50 -3.26 0.65
N VAL A 83 -14.28 -3.99 -0.44
CA VAL A 83 -13.26 -5.04 -0.51
C VAL A 83 -12.06 -4.53 -1.29
N GLU A 84 -10.90 -4.80 -0.75
CA GLU A 84 -9.60 -4.57 -1.33
C GLU A 84 -8.96 -5.91 -1.67
N ILE A 85 -8.39 -6.00 -2.86
CA ILE A 85 -7.55 -7.11 -3.31
C ILE A 85 -6.21 -6.52 -3.71
N THR A 86 -5.15 -6.94 -3.01
CA THR A 86 -3.78 -6.47 -3.19
C THR A 86 -2.92 -7.61 -3.71
N TYR A 87 -2.53 -7.58 -4.98
CA TYR A 87 -1.72 -8.64 -5.59
C TYR A 87 -0.24 -8.33 -5.46
N GLY A 88 0.56 -9.31 -5.01
CA GLY A 88 2.03 -9.27 -5.08
C GLY A 88 2.50 -9.66 -6.48
N THR A 89 2.67 -8.68 -7.37
CA THR A 89 2.87 -8.93 -8.80
C THR A 89 4.16 -9.68 -9.10
N GLU A 90 5.25 -9.41 -8.39
CA GLU A 90 6.52 -10.12 -8.56
C GLU A 90 6.41 -11.59 -8.14
N ARG A 91 5.72 -11.87 -7.03
CA ARG A 91 5.51 -13.25 -6.57
C ARG A 91 4.67 -14.04 -7.58
N LEU A 92 3.61 -13.43 -8.12
CA LEU A 92 2.81 -14.06 -9.18
C LEU A 92 3.62 -14.30 -10.46
N ALA A 93 4.43 -13.32 -10.88
CA ALA A 93 5.30 -13.46 -12.05
C ALA A 93 6.35 -14.56 -11.86
N MET A 94 6.93 -14.70 -10.66
CA MET A 94 7.86 -15.80 -10.33
C MET A 94 7.20 -17.17 -10.55
N TYR A 95 5.96 -17.36 -10.11
CA TYR A 95 5.23 -18.61 -10.34
C TYR A 95 4.92 -18.85 -11.81
N LEU A 96 4.41 -17.83 -12.51
CA LEU A 96 4.04 -17.92 -13.92
C LEU A 96 5.26 -18.22 -14.82
N GLN A 97 6.43 -17.71 -14.46
CA GLN A 97 7.66 -17.88 -15.23
C GLN A 97 8.54 -19.04 -14.72
N GLY A 98 8.22 -19.63 -13.56
CA GLY A 98 8.98 -20.72 -12.96
C GLY A 98 10.39 -20.32 -12.52
N VAL A 99 10.56 -19.13 -11.95
CA VAL A 99 11.86 -18.61 -11.49
C VAL A 99 11.90 -18.45 -9.97
N ASP A 100 13.03 -18.78 -9.35
CA ASP A 100 13.22 -18.74 -7.88
C ASP A 100 13.62 -17.36 -7.34
N SER A 101 14.02 -16.44 -8.22
CA SER A 101 14.40 -15.07 -7.84
C SER A 101 13.58 -14.04 -8.59
N VAL A 102 13.14 -13.01 -7.88
CA VAL A 102 12.53 -11.80 -8.47
C VAL A 102 13.43 -11.17 -9.54
N PHE A 103 14.75 -11.26 -9.38
CA PHE A 103 15.71 -10.68 -10.31
C PHE A 103 15.83 -11.41 -11.65
N ASP A 104 15.32 -12.64 -11.72
CA ASP A 104 15.33 -13.48 -12.92
C ASP A 104 14.00 -13.42 -13.68
N ILE A 105 13.01 -12.67 -13.17
CA ILE A 105 11.76 -12.39 -13.89
C ILE A 105 12.09 -11.69 -15.22
N VAL A 106 11.57 -12.21 -16.32
CA VAL A 106 11.54 -11.54 -17.61
C VAL A 106 10.49 -10.43 -17.55
N TRP A 107 10.96 -9.18 -17.56
CA TRP A 107 10.12 -7.98 -17.56
C TRP A 107 9.48 -7.74 -18.94
N ASN A 108 10.27 -7.94 -20.00
CA ASN A 108 9.81 -7.79 -21.38
C ASN A 108 10.68 -8.63 -22.33
N GLU A 109 10.11 -9.04 -23.45
CA GLU A 109 10.81 -9.70 -24.56
C GLU A 109 10.36 -9.07 -25.88
N ASN A 110 11.30 -8.57 -26.67
CA ASN A 110 11.06 -7.95 -27.97
C ASN A 110 12.19 -8.28 -28.97
N GLU A 111 12.17 -7.66 -30.14
CA GLU A 111 13.17 -7.88 -31.19
C GLU A 111 14.62 -7.56 -30.78
N HIS A 112 14.82 -6.77 -29.73
CA HIS A 112 16.14 -6.42 -29.18
C HIS A 112 16.60 -7.37 -28.07
N GLY A 113 15.80 -8.36 -27.70
CA GLY A 113 16.12 -9.38 -26.70
C GLY A 113 15.21 -9.34 -25.46
N LYS A 114 15.67 -10.02 -24.41
CA LYS A 114 14.98 -10.10 -23.12
C LYS A 114 15.52 -9.03 -22.17
N THR A 115 14.62 -8.32 -21.50
CA THR A 115 14.94 -7.46 -20.36
C THR A 115 14.48 -8.18 -19.09
N LEU A 116 15.38 -8.38 -18.15
CA LEU A 116 15.10 -8.97 -16.85
C LEU A 116 14.80 -7.89 -15.81
N TYR A 117 14.09 -8.25 -14.75
CA TYR A 117 13.79 -7.36 -13.63
C TYR A 117 15.07 -6.79 -13.02
N ARG A 118 16.16 -7.57 -12.98
CA ARG A 118 17.47 -7.10 -12.50
C ARG A 118 18.06 -5.97 -13.34
N ASP A 119 17.81 -5.96 -14.63
CA ASP A 119 18.37 -4.96 -15.55
C ASP A 119 17.77 -3.57 -15.26
N ILE A 120 16.59 -3.54 -14.64
CA ILE A 120 15.85 -2.31 -14.30
C ILE A 120 16.04 -1.95 -12.82
N HIS A 121 15.92 -2.94 -11.92
CA HIS A 121 15.75 -2.66 -10.49
C HIS A 121 16.91 -3.07 -9.60
N LYS A 122 17.86 -3.90 -10.05
CA LYS A 122 18.91 -4.41 -9.16
C LYS A 122 19.77 -3.29 -8.59
N GLU A 123 20.15 -2.33 -9.43
CA GLU A 123 20.93 -1.17 -9.00
C GLU A 123 20.15 -0.32 -8.00
N SER A 124 18.88 -0.01 -8.31
CA SER A 124 18.03 0.77 -7.42
C SER A 124 17.87 0.12 -6.05
N GLU A 125 17.71 -1.21 -5.97
CA GLU A 125 17.62 -1.92 -4.69
C GLU A 125 18.91 -1.81 -3.86
N ILE A 126 20.08 -1.85 -4.50
CA ILE A 126 21.38 -1.66 -3.83
C ILE A 126 21.49 -0.23 -3.31
N GLU A 127 21.24 0.77 -4.16
CA GLU A 127 21.40 2.18 -3.82
C GLU A 127 20.39 2.65 -2.76
N PHE A 128 19.11 2.31 -2.91
CA PHE A 128 18.08 2.67 -1.94
C PHE A 128 18.26 1.95 -0.60
N SER A 129 18.72 0.70 -0.60
CA SER A 129 19.07 0.01 0.65
C SER A 129 20.19 0.75 1.38
N LYS A 130 21.29 1.07 0.68
CA LYS A 130 22.39 1.82 1.26
C LYS A 130 21.94 3.20 1.76
N TYR A 131 21.11 3.90 0.99
CA TYR A 131 20.57 5.19 1.42
C TYR A 131 19.72 5.06 2.69
N ASN A 132 18.71 4.18 2.67
CA ASN A 132 17.74 4.04 3.76
C ASN A 132 18.35 3.47 5.04
N PHE A 133 19.40 2.64 4.95
CA PHE A 133 20.01 2.02 6.13
C PHE A 133 21.28 2.71 6.62
N GLU A 134 22.00 3.45 5.78
CA GLU A 134 23.34 3.95 6.14
C GLU A 134 23.51 5.46 5.90
N VAL A 135 23.05 5.98 4.75
CA VAL A 135 23.46 7.32 4.28
C VAL A 135 22.48 8.42 4.66
N ALA A 136 21.18 8.15 4.73
CA ALA A 136 20.17 9.19 4.88
C ALA A 136 20.41 10.05 6.14
N ASP A 137 20.39 11.38 5.95
CA ASP A 137 20.58 12.37 7.01
C ASP A 137 19.33 12.44 7.90
N THR A 138 19.45 11.88 9.10
CA THR A 138 18.36 11.77 10.06
C THR A 138 17.93 13.14 10.60
N ALA A 139 18.84 14.11 10.74
CA ALA A 139 18.50 15.44 11.23
C ALA A 139 17.61 16.20 10.21
N MET A 140 17.97 16.10 8.93
CA MET A 140 17.15 16.62 7.84
C MET A 140 15.79 15.93 7.80
N LEU A 141 15.73 14.61 7.88
CA LEU A 141 14.48 13.85 7.84
C LEU A 141 13.55 14.18 9.03
N PHE A 142 14.08 14.40 10.23
CA PHE A 142 13.27 14.86 11.37
C PHE A 142 12.69 16.26 11.12
N ALA A 143 13.47 17.19 10.56
CA ALA A 143 12.99 18.52 10.22
C ALA A 143 11.90 18.46 9.12
N ASP A 144 12.11 17.62 8.11
CA ASP A 144 11.20 17.40 7.00
C ASP A 144 9.87 16.78 7.44
N PHE A 145 9.88 15.76 8.31
CA PHE A 145 8.67 15.19 8.91
C PHE A 145 7.84 16.27 9.60
N ASN A 146 8.49 17.08 10.46
CA ASN A 146 7.83 18.13 11.22
C ASN A 146 7.25 19.23 10.32
N ALA A 147 7.99 19.61 9.27
CA ALA A 147 7.53 20.59 8.29
C ALA A 147 6.28 20.11 7.54
N LYS A 148 6.30 18.86 7.04
CA LYS A 148 5.17 18.25 6.33
C LYS A 148 3.95 18.06 7.23
N ALA A 149 4.15 17.59 8.46
CA ALA A 149 3.07 17.44 9.43
C ALA A 149 2.41 18.79 9.76
N LYS A 150 3.21 19.85 9.93
CA LYS A 150 2.70 21.21 10.15
C LYS A 150 1.95 21.74 8.93
N GLU A 151 2.47 21.55 7.73
CA GLU A 151 1.80 22.00 6.52
C GLU A 151 0.51 21.23 6.25
N CYS A 152 0.48 19.94 6.56
CA CYS A 152 -0.73 19.11 6.50
C CYS A 152 -1.83 19.71 7.37
N LYS A 153 -1.52 20.08 8.62
CA LYS A 153 -2.47 20.75 9.53
C LYS A 153 -2.96 22.08 8.96
N ARG A 154 -2.07 22.90 8.38
CA ARG A 154 -2.47 24.17 7.73
C ARG A 154 -3.41 23.95 6.54
N ALA A 155 -3.17 22.92 5.74
CA ALA A 155 -4.05 22.57 4.62
C ALA A 155 -5.43 22.07 5.10
N LEU A 156 -5.47 21.30 6.20
CA LEU A 156 -6.74 20.91 6.84
C LEU A 156 -7.51 22.12 7.36
N GLU A 157 -6.83 23.05 8.06
CA GLU A 157 -7.42 24.31 8.53
C GLU A 157 -7.98 25.17 7.39
N ALA A 158 -7.35 25.12 6.22
CA ALA A 158 -7.79 25.80 5.00
C ALA A 158 -8.92 25.06 4.26
N GLY A 159 -9.39 23.90 4.75
CA GLY A 159 -10.46 23.14 4.11
C GLY A 159 -10.01 22.37 2.86
N LEU A 160 -8.72 22.02 2.75
CA LEU A 160 -8.12 21.38 1.57
C LEU A 160 -7.65 19.95 1.90
N PRO A 161 -8.55 18.95 1.94
CA PRO A 161 -8.21 17.59 2.36
C PRO A 161 -7.28 16.85 1.39
N LEU A 162 -7.36 17.14 0.08
CA LEU A 162 -6.52 16.47 -0.92
C LEU A 162 -5.04 16.88 -0.79
N PRO A 163 -4.67 18.18 -0.77
CA PRO A 163 -3.29 18.58 -0.46
C PRO A 163 -2.81 18.15 0.93
N ALA A 164 -3.70 18.17 1.93
CA ALA A 164 -3.37 17.67 3.26
C ALA A 164 -2.97 16.18 3.23
N TYR A 165 -3.70 15.36 2.47
CA TYR A 165 -3.42 13.94 2.36
C TYR A 165 -2.07 13.65 1.68
N ASP A 166 -1.69 14.39 0.64
CA ASP A 166 -0.35 14.29 0.03
C ASP A 166 0.75 14.56 1.07
N LEU A 167 0.60 15.61 1.88
CA LEU A 167 1.55 15.95 2.95
C LEU A 167 1.59 14.86 4.04
N CYS A 168 0.45 14.27 4.38
CA CYS A 168 0.35 13.13 5.28
C CYS A 168 1.12 11.92 4.73
N MET A 169 0.96 11.59 3.45
CA MET A 169 1.69 10.49 2.78
C MET A 169 3.19 10.75 2.79
N MET A 170 3.62 11.97 2.47
CA MET A 170 5.04 12.34 2.51
C MET A 170 5.61 12.25 3.92
N ALA A 171 4.89 12.70 4.94
CA ALA A 171 5.31 12.56 6.34
C ALA A 171 5.44 11.09 6.74
N SER A 172 4.47 10.24 6.36
CA SER A 172 4.53 8.79 6.61
C SER A 172 5.74 8.14 5.94
N ASN A 173 6.06 8.53 4.69
CA ASN A 173 7.23 8.00 4.00
C ASN A 173 8.55 8.47 4.66
N THR A 174 8.65 9.74 5.04
CA THR A 174 9.81 10.27 5.78
C THR A 174 10.01 9.51 7.10
N PHE A 175 8.93 9.18 7.81
CA PHE A 175 8.98 8.35 9.01
C PHE A 175 9.51 6.93 8.72
N ASN A 176 9.10 6.29 7.62
CA ASN A 176 9.60 4.97 7.25
C ASN A 176 11.13 4.97 7.04
N THR A 177 11.68 6.02 6.41
CA THR A 177 13.14 6.15 6.26
C THR A 177 13.82 6.38 7.61
N LEU A 178 13.25 7.18 8.51
CA LEU A 178 13.76 7.36 9.87
C LEU A 178 13.77 6.04 10.66
N ASP A 179 12.72 5.24 10.55
CA ASP A 179 12.60 3.91 11.18
C ASP A 179 13.65 2.94 10.61
N ALA A 180 13.82 2.91 9.28
CA ALA A 180 14.87 2.12 8.61
C ALA A 180 16.29 2.52 9.04
N ARG A 181 16.56 3.82 9.23
CA ARG A 181 17.82 4.33 9.79
C ARG A 181 18.02 4.00 11.27
N LYS A 182 17.02 3.39 11.93
CA LYS A 182 16.98 3.14 13.38
C LYS A 182 17.20 4.41 14.20
N ALA A 183 16.73 5.55 13.66
CA ALA A 183 16.87 6.86 14.28
C ALA A 183 15.76 7.15 15.32
N VAL A 184 14.72 6.32 15.35
CA VAL A 184 13.55 6.46 16.23
C VAL A 184 13.56 5.34 17.26
N SER A 185 13.47 5.67 18.55
CA SER A 185 13.34 4.66 19.60
C SER A 185 11.97 3.98 19.57
N GLN A 186 11.84 2.79 20.20
CA GLN A 186 10.56 2.09 20.34
C GLN A 186 9.44 2.99 20.92
N THR A 187 9.77 3.82 21.91
CA THR A 187 8.81 4.74 22.55
C THR A 187 8.42 5.88 21.62
N GLU A 188 9.37 6.47 20.89
CA GLU A 188 9.08 7.53 19.92
C GLU A 188 8.29 7.01 18.73
N ARG A 189 8.53 5.76 18.30
CA ARG A 189 7.84 5.13 17.17
C ARG A 189 6.32 5.15 17.36
N ALA A 190 5.85 4.83 18.56
CA ALA A 190 4.42 4.91 18.88
C ALA A 190 3.87 6.35 18.74
N ASN A 191 4.63 7.36 19.18
CA ASN A 191 4.23 8.76 19.04
C ASN A 191 4.16 9.22 17.57
N TYR A 192 5.12 8.82 16.74
CA TYR A 192 5.09 9.11 15.31
C TYR A 192 3.88 8.45 14.62
N ILE A 193 3.60 7.18 14.94
CA ILE A 193 2.42 6.47 14.42
C ILE A 193 1.13 7.19 14.83
N LEU A 194 1.01 7.60 16.10
CA LEU A 194 -0.13 8.38 16.57
C LEU A 194 -0.27 9.72 15.85
N HIS A 195 0.83 10.44 15.64
CA HIS A 195 0.81 11.71 14.92
C HIS A 195 0.37 11.54 13.47
N ILE A 196 0.90 10.54 12.75
CA ILE A 196 0.46 10.24 11.37
C ILE A 196 -1.02 9.85 11.36
N ARG A 197 -1.47 9.07 12.36
CA ARG A 197 -2.89 8.71 12.53
C ARG A 197 -3.77 9.93 12.73
N GLU A 198 -3.37 10.91 13.52
CA GLU A 198 -4.13 12.16 13.69
C GLU A 198 -4.28 12.91 12.36
N LEU A 199 -3.20 13.00 11.58
CA LEU A 199 -3.22 13.65 10.27
C LEU A 199 -4.15 12.91 9.28
N SER A 200 -4.01 11.58 9.18
CA SER A 200 -4.80 10.77 8.26
C SER A 200 -6.29 10.77 8.62
N LYS A 201 -6.61 10.70 9.92
CA LYS A 201 -7.99 10.89 10.42
C LYS A 201 -8.54 12.26 10.06
N GLY A 202 -7.79 13.34 10.29
CA GLY A 202 -8.22 14.69 9.93
C GLY A 202 -8.50 14.83 8.43
N CYS A 203 -7.66 14.21 7.58
CA CYS A 203 -7.89 14.15 6.14
C CYS A 203 -9.19 13.42 5.80
N ALA A 204 -9.42 12.24 6.39
CA ALA A 204 -10.61 11.43 6.14
C ALA A 204 -11.90 12.12 6.61
N GLU A 205 -11.88 12.70 7.82
CA GLU A 205 -13.01 13.44 8.41
C GLU A 205 -13.38 14.65 7.55
N LEU A 206 -12.40 15.46 7.15
CA LEU A 206 -12.63 16.63 6.30
C LEU A 206 -13.11 16.22 4.90
N TYR A 207 -12.48 15.20 4.30
CA TYR A 207 -12.91 14.68 3.00
C TYR A 207 -14.35 14.16 3.06
N LYS A 208 -14.74 13.48 4.14
CA LYS A 208 -16.12 12.99 4.31
C LYS A 208 -17.09 14.15 4.55
N ALA A 209 -16.74 15.12 5.38
CA ALA A 209 -17.59 16.28 5.68
C ALA A 209 -17.92 17.11 4.43
N GLN A 210 -16.97 17.22 3.50
CA GLN A 210 -17.14 17.95 2.24
C GLN A 210 -17.79 17.11 1.11
N GLU A 211 -18.28 15.89 1.37
CA GLU A 211 -18.73 14.97 0.32
C GLU A 211 -19.85 15.55 -0.55
N ALA A 212 -20.90 16.11 0.05
CA ALA A 212 -22.02 16.68 -0.71
C ALA A 212 -21.57 17.83 -1.63
N GLU A 213 -20.83 18.81 -1.08
CA GLU A 213 -20.32 19.94 -1.86
C GLU A 213 -19.33 19.50 -2.94
N ARG A 214 -18.47 18.52 -2.65
CA ARG A 214 -17.56 17.94 -3.63
C ARG A 214 -18.33 17.28 -4.78
N LEU A 215 -19.38 16.53 -4.48
CA LEU A 215 -20.20 15.87 -5.51
C LEU A 215 -20.87 16.89 -6.43
N GLU A 216 -21.31 18.04 -5.91
CA GLU A 216 -21.84 19.12 -6.74
C GLU A 216 -20.75 19.75 -7.63
N ARG A 217 -19.55 20.00 -7.09
CA ARG A 217 -18.41 20.52 -7.88
C ARG A 217 -17.96 19.59 -8.99
N VAL A 218 -18.06 18.26 -8.80
CA VAL A 218 -17.65 17.26 -9.80
C VAL A 218 -18.68 17.10 -10.92
N LYS A 219 -19.97 17.37 -10.63
CA LYS A 219 -21.05 17.29 -11.63
C LYS A 219 -21.21 18.56 -12.47
N ALA A 220 -20.79 19.70 -11.94
CA ALA A 220 -20.85 21.01 -12.61
C ALA A 220 -19.84 21.10 -13.76
#